data_AF-A0A951C401-F1
#
_entry.id   AF-A0A951C401-F1
#
_cell.length_a   1.000
_cell.length_b   1.000
_cell.length_c   1.000
_cell.angle_alpha   90.00
_cell.angle_beta   90.00
_cell.angle_gamma   90.00
#
_symmetry.space_group_name_H-M   'P 1'
#
loop_
_entity.id
_entity.type
_entity.pdbx_description
1 polymer ?
#
loop_
_entity_poly.entity_id
_entity_poly.type
_entity_poly.pdbx_seq_one_letter_code
_entity_poly.pdbx_strand_id
1 'polypeptide(L)'
;MTLGEKLRYLREVEGTLRGFGRELSQLEVCRLLEKELGKSISQSYLSQIENGARPHLTNSSRMLLARFFKVHPGYLVDDPEGYQNELISDVGALEDKLDLWLVSGAERFRRDPELHQALLAVARHANSRLCLMLLGEILENPGLAERLLEVLKPGLGNAAADRKNHGARRQP
;
A
#
# COMPACT_ATOMS: atom_id res chain seq x y z
N MET A 1 3.64 3.35 -16.33
CA MET A 1 2.17 3.19 -16.22
C MET A 1 1.48 4.19 -17.13
N THR A 2 0.38 3.77 -17.75
CA THR A 2 -0.52 4.66 -18.49
C THR A 2 -1.38 5.48 -17.52
N LEU A 3 -1.91 6.60 -18.01
CA LEU A 3 -2.88 7.43 -17.31
C LEU A 3 -4.09 6.62 -16.83
N GLY A 4 -4.60 5.72 -17.68
CA GLY A 4 -5.74 4.88 -17.35
C GLY A 4 -5.44 3.94 -16.17
N GLU A 5 -4.26 3.31 -16.16
CA GLU A 5 -3.81 2.49 -15.03
C GLU A 5 -3.67 3.30 -13.74
N LYS A 6 -3.10 4.51 -13.82
CA LYS A 6 -2.97 5.40 -12.66
C LYS A 6 -4.33 5.78 -12.08
N LEU A 7 -5.33 6.05 -12.92
CA LEU A 7 -6.69 6.36 -12.44
C LEU A 7 -7.34 5.15 -11.76
N ARG A 8 -7.21 3.94 -12.30
CA ARG A 8 -7.73 2.72 -11.65
C ARG A 8 -7.09 2.50 -10.28
N TYR A 9 -5.76 2.65 -10.20
CA TYR A 9 -5.04 2.56 -8.94
C TYR A 9 -5.52 3.61 -7.92
N LEU A 10 -5.71 4.86 -8.34
CA LEU A 10 -6.23 5.90 -7.46
C LEU A 10 -7.66 5.59 -6.97
N ARG A 11 -8.52 4.96 -7.79
CA ARG A 11 -9.85 4.50 -7.34
C ARG A 11 -9.78 3.40 -6.29
N GLU A 12 -8.81 2.49 -6.41
CA GLU A 12 -8.54 1.43 -5.43
C GLU A 12 -8.08 2.00 -4.08
N VAL A 13 -7.07 2.88 -4.13
CA VAL A 13 -6.54 3.55 -2.93
C VAL A 13 -7.61 4.39 -2.25
N GLU A 14 -8.33 5.21 -3.01
CA GLU A 14 -9.37 6.08 -2.46
C GLU A 14 -10.53 5.27 -1.84
N GLY A 15 -10.91 4.16 -2.48
CA GLY A 15 -11.93 3.25 -1.96
C GLY A 15 -11.51 2.60 -0.64
N THR A 16 -10.24 2.19 -0.55
CA THR A 16 -9.65 1.66 0.69
C THR A 16 -9.60 2.72 1.79
N LEU A 17 -9.13 3.94 1.49
CA LEU A 17 -9.03 5.04 2.46
C LEU A 17 -10.40 5.48 3.00
N ARG A 18 -11.46 5.35 2.20
CA ARG A 18 -12.84 5.65 2.61
C ARG A 18 -13.55 4.48 3.32
N GLY A 19 -12.86 3.35 3.51
CA GLY A 19 -13.40 2.20 4.23
C GLY A 19 -14.33 1.30 3.40
N PHE A 20 -14.34 1.41 2.07
CA PHE A 20 -15.12 0.50 1.22
C PHE A 20 -14.49 -0.90 1.09
N GLY A 21 -13.18 -1.02 1.34
CA GLY A 21 -12.45 -2.29 1.17
C GLY A 21 -12.40 -2.80 -0.28
N ARG A 22 -12.70 -1.93 -1.25
CA ARG A 22 -12.70 -2.20 -2.70
C ARG A 22 -12.42 -0.91 -3.46
N GLU A 23 -12.16 -1.03 -4.76
CA GLU A 23 -12.12 0.13 -5.65
C GLU A 23 -13.45 0.89 -5.70
N LEU A 24 -13.36 2.22 -5.77
CA LEU A 24 -14.51 3.06 -6.13
C LEU A 24 -14.88 2.78 -7.59
N SER A 25 -16.15 2.57 -7.87
CA SER A 25 -16.65 2.55 -9.24
C SER A 25 -16.53 3.94 -9.88
N GLN A 26 -16.47 4.00 -11.21
CA GLN A 26 -16.43 5.27 -11.94
C GLN A 26 -17.65 6.17 -11.62
N LEU A 27 -18.83 5.57 -11.41
CA LEU A 27 -20.03 6.29 -11.02
C LEU A 27 -19.93 6.88 -9.60
N GLU A 28 -19.35 6.13 -8.66
CA GLU A 28 -19.07 6.63 -7.30
C GLU A 28 -18.08 7.80 -7.35
N VAL A 29 -17.03 7.72 -8.16
CA VAL A 29 -16.10 8.85 -8.37
C VAL A 29 -16.84 10.08 -8.88
N CYS A 30 -17.70 9.95 -9.88
CA CYS A 30 -18.47 11.08 -10.42
C CYS A 30 -19.37 11.73 -9.35
N ARG A 31 -20.05 10.91 -8.54
CA ARG A 31 -20.93 11.39 -7.46
C ARG A 31 -20.16 12.05 -6.33
N LEU A 32 -19.02 11.50 -5.92
CA LEU A 32 -18.18 12.04 -4.87
C LEU A 32 -17.50 13.35 -5.30
N LEU A 33 -17.06 13.43 -6.56
CA LEU A 33 -16.54 14.67 -7.16
C LEU A 33 -17.54 15.80 -7.08
N GLU A 34 -18.79 15.56 -7.50
CA GLU A 34 -19.85 16.54 -7.43
C GLU A 34 -20.13 16.95 -5.98
N LYS A 35 -20.24 15.98 -5.08
CA LYS A 35 -20.52 16.20 -3.66
C LYS A 35 -19.44 17.02 -2.95
N GLU A 36 -18.17 16.78 -3.25
CA GLU A 36 -17.04 17.36 -2.51
C GLU A 36 -16.49 18.64 -3.13
N LEU A 37 -16.50 18.73 -4.47
CA LEU A 37 -15.87 19.82 -5.21
C LEU A 37 -16.86 20.67 -6.02
N GLY A 38 -18.14 20.30 -6.04
CA GLY A 38 -19.19 21.02 -6.78
C GLY A 38 -18.97 21.04 -8.29
N LYS A 39 -18.20 20.07 -8.82
CA LYS A 39 -17.87 19.96 -10.24
C LYS A 39 -18.02 18.51 -10.68
N SER A 40 -18.64 18.33 -11.84
CA SER A 40 -18.92 17.01 -12.39
C SER A 40 -17.94 16.63 -13.49
N ILE A 41 -17.78 15.32 -13.62
CA ILE A 41 -17.18 14.65 -14.76
C ILE A 41 -18.15 13.54 -15.17
N SER A 42 -18.27 13.24 -16.46
CA SER A 42 -19.16 12.16 -16.90
C SER A 42 -18.48 10.80 -16.73
N GLN A 43 -19.26 9.79 -16.35
CA GLN A 43 -18.75 8.41 -16.24
C GLN A 43 -18.22 7.89 -17.59
N SER A 44 -18.88 8.23 -18.69
CA SER A 44 -18.42 7.88 -20.05
C SER A 44 -17.04 8.47 -20.36
N TYR A 45 -16.79 9.73 -19.99
CA TYR A 45 -15.48 10.34 -20.18
C TYR A 45 -14.41 9.69 -19.29
N LEU A 46 -14.73 9.36 -18.04
CA LEU A 46 -13.81 8.61 -17.17
C LEU A 46 -13.48 7.22 -17.74
N SER A 47 -14.48 6.53 -18.29
CA SER A 47 -14.30 5.25 -18.99
C SER A 47 -13.39 5.36 -20.21
N GLN A 48 -13.58 6.37 -21.05
CA GLN A 48 -12.73 6.64 -22.22
C GLN A 48 -11.27 6.90 -21.86
N ILE A 49 -11.01 7.50 -20.70
CA ILE A 49 -9.63 7.71 -20.23
C ILE A 49 -9.06 6.39 -19.71
N GLU A 50 -9.81 5.67 -18.88
CA GLU A 50 -9.34 4.43 -18.26
C GLU A 50 -9.14 3.29 -19.27
N ASN A 51 -9.88 3.25 -20.37
CA ASN A 51 -9.71 2.25 -21.42
C ASN A 51 -8.74 2.71 -22.54
N GLY A 52 -8.19 3.91 -22.44
CA GLY A 52 -7.22 4.45 -23.40
C GLY A 52 -7.80 5.00 -24.70
N ALA A 53 -9.13 4.97 -24.90
CA ALA A 53 -9.77 5.61 -26.06
C ALA A 53 -9.52 7.13 -26.10
N ARG A 54 -9.25 7.73 -24.94
CA ARG A 54 -8.84 9.12 -24.78
C ARG A 54 -7.64 9.22 -23.84
N PRO A 55 -6.40 9.13 -24.35
CA PRO A 55 -5.18 9.00 -23.53
C PRO A 55 -4.78 10.30 -22.81
N HIS A 56 -5.49 11.41 -23.04
CA HIS A 56 -5.14 12.71 -22.49
C HIS A 56 -6.32 13.41 -21.83
N LEU A 57 -6.07 13.96 -20.64
CA LEU A 57 -6.99 14.84 -19.92
C LEU A 57 -6.90 16.28 -20.43
N THR A 58 -8.04 16.97 -20.49
CA THR A 58 -8.03 18.44 -20.49
C THR A 58 -7.40 18.97 -19.20
N ASN A 59 -6.83 20.18 -19.23
CA ASN A 59 -6.23 20.79 -18.04
C ASN A 59 -7.26 20.88 -16.88
N SER A 60 -8.48 21.33 -17.19
CA SER A 60 -9.57 21.43 -16.20
C SER A 60 -9.91 20.08 -15.55
N SER A 61 -10.02 19.00 -16.33
CA SER A 61 -10.27 17.66 -15.79
C SER A 61 -9.09 17.13 -14.99
N ARG A 62 -7.85 17.40 -15.44
CA ARG A 62 -6.63 17.03 -14.73
C ARG A 62 -6.56 17.70 -13.36
N MET A 63 -6.81 19.00 -13.30
CA MET A 63 -6.81 19.75 -12.04
C MET A 63 -7.93 19.25 -11.10
N LEU A 64 -9.11 18.95 -11.66
CA LEU A 64 -10.23 18.44 -10.87
C LEU A 64 -9.92 17.07 -10.25
N LEU A 65 -9.46 16.11 -11.05
CA LEU A 65 -9.12 14.77 -10.59
C LEU A 65 -7.92 14.79 -9.62
N ALA A 66 -6.91 15.64 -9.88
CA ALA A 66 -5.77 15.82 -9.00
C ALA A 66 -6.19 16.32 -7.60
N ARG A 67 -7.09 17.30 -7.56
CA ARG A 67 -7.66 17.79 -6.29
C ARG A 67 -8.48 16.72 -5.56
N PHE A 68 -9.28 15.94 -6.28
CA PHE A 68 -10.09 14.88 -5.71
C PHE A 68 -9.25 13.76 -5.09
N PHE A 69 -8.29 13.22 -5.86
CA PHE A 69 -7.40 12.16 -5.40
C PHE A 69 -6.22 12.66 -4.56
N LYS A 70 -6.13 13.97 -4.33
CA LYS A 70 -5.06 14.62 -3.54
C LYS A 70 -3.65 14.30 -4.05
N VAL A 71 -3.48 14.26 -5.37
CA VAL A 71 -2.20 14.03 -6.05
C VAL A 71 -1.73 15.28 -6.80
N HIS A 72 -0.45 15.37 -7.12
CA HIS A 72 0.05 16.42 -8.01
C HIS A 72 -0.51 16.25 -9.44
N PRO A 73 -0.93 17.31 -10.16
CA PRO A 73 -1.47 17.18 -11.52
C PRO A 73 -0.52 16.49 -12.50
N GLY A 74 0.80 16.59 -12.28
CA GLY A 74 1.83 15.90 -13.05
C GLY A 74 1.84 14.38 -12.89
N TYR A 75 1.14 13.82 -11.89
CA TYR A 75 0.95 12.38 -11.78
C TYR A 75 -0.04 11.85 -12.83
N LEU A 76 -1.01 12.66 -13.25
CA LEU A 76 -2.09 12.31 -14.16
C LEU A 76 -1.69 12.48 -15.64
N VAL A 77 -0.57 11.88 -16.00
CA VAL A 77 -0.04 11.74 -17.36
C VAL A 77 0.56 10.35 -17.52
N ASP A 78 0.79 9.92 -18.76
CA ASP A 78 1.53 8.69 -19.00
C ASP A 78 2.97 8.83 -18.50
N ASP A 79 3.50 7.75 -17.94
CA ASP A 79 4.91 7.67 -17.63
C ASP A 79 5.73 7.63 -18.93
N PRO A 80 6.85 8.37 -19.02
CA PRO A 80 7.80 8.23 -20.11
C PRO A 80 8.30 6.78 -20.25
N GLU A 81 8.69 6.40 -21.46
CA GLU A 81 9.36 5.10 -21.65
C GLU A 81 10.62 5.03 -20.77
N GLY A 82 10.77 3.93 -20.03
CA GLY A 82 11.87 3.73 -19.09
C GLY A 82 11.70 4.44 -17.73
N TYR A 83 10.61 5.16 -17.48
CA TYR A 83 10.32 5.75 -16.17
C TYR A 83 10.05 4.66 -15.13
N GLN A 84 10.75 4.74 -14.00
CA GLN A 84 10.57 3.86 -12.85
C GLN A 84 10.26 4.71 -11.62
N ASN A 85 9.28 4.27 -10.81
CA ASN A 85 8.88 4.96 -9.59
C ASN A 85 9.93 4.87 -8.46
N GLU A 86 10.99 4.10 -8.69
CA GLU A 86 12.08 3.84 -7.75
C GLU A 86 13.35 4.51 -8.30
N LEU A 87 14.12 5.16 -7.42
CA LEU A 87 15.46 5.65 -7.77
C LEU A 87 16.34 4.42 -8.07
N ILE A 88 16.56 4.13 -9.34
CA ILE A 88 17.61 3.20 -9.75
C ILE A 88 18.92 3.98 -9.77
N SER A 89 19.78 3.77 -8.78
CA SER A 89 21.20 3.74 -9.11
C SER A 89 21.48 2.36 -9.70
N ASP A 90 22.13 2.27 -10.86
CA ASP A 90 22.50 1.02 -11.57
C ASP A 90 23.50 0.12 -10.79
N VAL A 91 23.43 0.12 -9.46
CA VAL A 91 24.32 -0.62 -8.56
C VAL A 91 23.43 -1.31 -7.53
N GLY A 92 22.92 -2.51 -7.85
CA GLY A 92 22.23 -3.37 -6.87
C GLY A 92 20.89 -3.95 -7.30
N ALA A 93 20.86 -5.22 -7.73
CA ALA A 93 19.69 -5.90 -8.27
C ALA A 93 18.77 -6.44 -7.15
N LEU A 94 17.49 -6.04 -7.14
CA LEU A 94 16.31 -6.55 -6.38
C LEU A 94 16.44 -6.77 -4.85
N GLU A 95 17.48 -7.42 -4.35
CA GLU A 95 17.80 -7.57 -2.93
C GLU A 95 17.97 -6.19 -2.27
N ASP A 96 18.74 -5.30 -2.92
CA ASP A 96 18.92 -3.90 -2.49
C ASP A 96 17.59 -3.14 -2.43
N LYS A 97 16.60 -3.49 -3.28
CA LYS A 97 15.26 -2.88 -3.26
C LYS A 97 14.45 -3.37 -2.06
N LEU A 98 14.51 -4.66 -1.73
CA LEU A 98 13.84 -5.21 -0.56
C LEU A 98 14.43 -4.63 0.73
N ASP A 99 15.75 -4.54 0.82
CA ASP A 99 16.45 -4.00 1.99
C ASP A 99 16.09 -2.53 2.20
N LEU A 100 16.12 -1.74 1.12
CA LEU A 100 15.71 -0.33 1.16
C LEU A 100 14.25 -0.17 1.57
N TRP A 101 13.37 -1.05 1.08
CA TRP A 101 11.96 -1.08 1.48
C TRP A 101 11.80 -1.40 2.97
N LEU A 102 12.53 -2.39 3.49
CA LEU A 102 12.49 -2.79 4.90
C LEU A 102 13.03 -1.69 5.81
N VAL A 103 14.12 -1.00 5.44
CA VAL A 103 14.65 0.16 6.19
C VAL A 103 13.63 1.29 6.21
N SER A 104 13.07 1.63 5.05
CA SER A 104 12.05 2.69 4.94
C SER A 104 10.78 2.35 5.71
N GLY A 105 10.39 1.08 5.71
CA GLY A 105 9.27 0.56 6.50
C GLY A 105 9.54 0.68 7.99
N ALA A 106 10.72 0.28 8.46
CA ALA A 106 11.11 0.36 9.86
C ALA A 106 10.97 1.78 10.41
N GLU A 107 11.39 2.81 9.66
CA GLU A 107 11.29 4.21 10.08
C GLU A 107 9.85 4.69 10.36
N ARG A 108 8.85 4.07 9.72
CA ARG A 108 7.43 4.37 9.95
C ARG A 108 6.94 3.79 11.29
N PHE A 109 7.61 2.76 11.80
CA PHE A 109 7.26 2.07 13.05
C PHE A 109 8.14 2.50 14.23
N ARG A 110 8.77 3.68 14.21
CA ARG A 110 9.58 4.18 15.35
C ARG A 110 8.87 4.21 16.71
N ARG A 111 7.53 4.23 16.73
CA ARG A 111 6.70 4.18 17.94
C ARG A 111 6.46 2.75 18.47
N ASP A 112 6.78 1.73 17.67
CA ASP A 112 6.80 0.31 18.04
C ASP A 112 8.25 -0.21 17.93
N PRO A 113 9.04 -0.11 19.01
CA PRO A 113 10.47 -0.42 18.95
C PRO A 113 10.75 -1.89 18.64
N GLU A 114 9.87 -2.81 19.01
CA GLU A 114 10.05 -4.23 18.74
C GLU A 114 9.92 -4.51 17.24
N LEU A 115 8.88 -3.99 16.60
CA LEU A 115 8.67 -4.14 15.17
C LEU A 115 9.72 -3.38 14.35
N HIS A 116 10.07 -2.15 14.76
CA HIS A 116 11.12 -1.36 14.14
C HIS A 116 12.46 -2.13 14.11
N GLN A 117 12.87 -2.69 15.24
CA GLN A 117 14.11 -3.47 15.33
C GLN A 117 14.04 -4.76 14.52
N ALA A 118 12.90 -5.46 14.52
CA ALA A 118 12.73 -6.68 13.73
C ALA A 118 12.89 -6.40 12.23
N LEU A 119 12.27 -5.34 11.70
CA LEU A 119 12.39 -4.94 10.29
C LEU A 119 13.83 -4.56 9.93
N LEU A 120 14.51 -3.79 10.78
CA LEU A 120 15.92 -3.46 10.58
C LEU A 120 16.84 -4.68 10.67
N ALA A 121 16.52 -5.67 11.51
CA ALA A 121 17.29 -6.91 11.60
C ALA A 121 17.19 -7.72 10.30
N VAL A 122 16.00 -7.81 9.71
CA VAL A 122 15.80 -8.47 8.41
C VAL A 122 16.52 -7.71 7.30
N ALA A 123 16.42 -6.38 7.26
CA ALA A 123 17.04 -5.54 6.23
C ALA A 123 18.58 -5.61 6.21
N ARG A 124 19.21 -5.94 7.34
CA ARG A 124 20.67 -6.08 7.46
C ARG A 124 21.15 -7.51 7.24
N HIS A 125 20.24 -8.46 7.08
CA HIS A 125 20.62 -9.84 6.86
C HIS A 125 21.16 -10.00 5.43
N ALA A 126 22.26 -10.75 5.27
CA ALA A 126 22.90 -10.96 3.97
C ALA A 126 21.97 -11.59 2.90
N ASN A 127 20.85 -12.17 3.34
CA ASN A 127 19.78 -12.64 2.47
C ASN A 127 18.43 -12.33 3.13
N SER A 128 17.97 -11.09 3.03
CA SER A 128 16.70 -10.62 3.60
C SER A 128 15.48 -11.32 3.00
N ARG A 129 15.57 -11.67 1.71
CA ARG A 129 14.55 -12.45 0.99
C ARG A 129 14.32 -13.81 1.65
N LEU A 130 15.40 -14.54 1.97
CA LEU A 130 15.31 -15.83 2.66
C LEU A 130 14.60 -15.71 4.01
N CYS A 131 14.88 -14.65 4.78
CA CYS A 131 14.21 -14.41 6.06
C CYS A 131 12.70 -14.26 5.91
N LEU A 132 12.23 -13.52 4.90
CA LEU A 132 10.79 -13.34 4.66
C LEU A 132 10.12 -14.60 4.13
N MET A 133 10.80 -15.35 3.25
CA MET A 133 10.27 -16.65 2.79
C MET A 133 10.16 -17.64 3.95
N LEU A 134 11.18 -17.72 4.81
CA LEU A 134 11.15 -18.55 6.01
C LEU A 134 10.01 -18.14 6.96
N LEU A 135 9.77 -16.84 7.13
CA LEU A 135 8.62 -16.37 7.91
C LEU A 135 7.30 -16.85 7.30
N GLY A 136 7.15 -16.82 5.98
CA GLY A 136 6.00 -17.39 5.27
C GLY A 136 5.81 -18.88 5.59
N GLU A 137 6.86 -19.68 5.44
CA GLU A 137 6.83 -21.12 5.75
C GLU A 137 6.47 -21.39 7.22
N ILE A 138 6.97 -20.58 8.16
CA ILE A 138 6.62 -20.70 9.58
C ILE A 138 5.13 -20.45 9.80
N LEU A 139 4.55 -19.45 9.13
CA LEU A 139 3.15 -19.08 9.29
C LEU A 139 2.18 -20.09 8.64
N GLU A 140 2.62 -20.82 7.61
CA GLU A 140 1.88 -21.94 7.02
C GLU A 140 1.80 -23.17 7.94
N ASN A 141 2.59 -23.22 9.01
CA ASN A 141 2.58 -24.30 10.00
C ASN A 141 1.87 -23.84 11.30
N PRO A 142 0.60 -24.21 11.54
CA PRO A 142 -0.16 -23.71 12.68
C PRO A 142 0.51 -24.00 14.03
N GLY A 143 0.70 -22.98 14.85
CA GLY A 143 1.31 -23.09 16.17
C GLY A 143 2.84 -23.13 16.17
N LEU A 144 3.50 -23.18 15.01
CA LEU A 144 4.96 -23.18 14.95
C LEU A 144 5.53 -21.81 15.34
N ALA A 145 4.92 -20.72 14.88
CA ALA A 145 5.35 -19.37 15.22
C ALA A 145 5.32 -19.12 16.73
N GLU A 146 4.23 -19.51 17.41
CA GLU A 146 4.05 -19.37 18.85
C GLU A 146 5.08 -20.20 19.62
N ARG A 147 5.29 -21.47 19.24
CA ARG A 147 6.31 -22.33 19.85
C ARG A 147 7.72 -21.77 19.68
N LEU A 148 8.05 -21.29 18.48
CA LEU A 148 9.35 -20.65 18.22
C LEU A 148 9.53 -19.40 19.08
N LEU A 149 8.49 -18.57 19.23
CA LEU A 149 8.53 -17.40 20.10
C LEU A 149 8.71 -17.77 21.57
N GLU A 150 8.03 -18.79 22.06
CA GLU A 150 8.19 -19.30 23.43
C GLU A 150 9.62 -19.77 23.70
N VAL A 151 10.23 -20.47 22.74
CA VAL A 151 11.61 -20.97 22.86
C VAL A 151 12.64 -19.85 22.74
N LEU A 152 12.47 -18.93 21.77
CA LEU A 152 13.47 -17.89 21.47
C LEU A 152 13.38 -16.66 22.39
N LYS A 153 12.18 -16.36 22.91
CA LYS A 153 11.95 -15.25 23.84
C LYS A 153 10.98 -15.71 24.96
N PRO A 154 11.47 -16.45 25.96
CA PRO A 154 10.65 -16.88 27.08
C PRO A 154 10.06 -15.65 27.80
N GLY A 155 8.73 -15.48 27.71
CA GLY A 155 7.98 -14.37 28.32
C GLY A 155 7.04 -13.59 27.38
N LEU A 156 7.23 -13.62 26.06
CA LEU A 156 6.35 -12.91 25.11
C LEU A 156 5.09 -13.70 24.71
N GLY A 157 5.12 -15.04 24.76
CA GLY A 157 3.98 -15.90 24.44
C GLY A 157 2.75 -15.65 25.33
N ASN A 158 2.97 -15.30 26.60
CA ASN A 158 1.88 -14.99 27.54
C ASN A 158 1.20 -13.64 27.25
N ALA A 159 1.92 -12.65 26.74
CA ALA A 159 1.35 -11.32 26.44
C ALA A 159 0.44 -11.33 25.20
N ALA A 160 0.75 -12.16 24.20
CA ALA A 160 -0.08 -12.33 23.00
C ALA A 160 -1.36 -13.13 23.29
N ALA A 161 -1.29 -14.13 24.18
CA ALA A 161 -2.45 -14.89 24.64
C ALA A 161 -3.40 -14.04 25.51
N ASP A 162 -2.86 -13.19 26.40
CA ASP A 162 -3.67 -12.30 27.25
C ASP A 162 -4.43 -11.22 26.47
N ARG A 163 -3.86 -10.69 25.37
CA ARG A 163 -4.57 -9.74 24.50
C ARG A 163 -5.77 -10.36 23.79
N LYS A 164 -5.70 -11.65 23.39
CA LYS A 164 -6.85 -12.36 22.79
C LYS A 164 -7.96 -12.59 23.82
N ASN A 165 -7.63 -12.87 25.08
CA ASN A 165 -8.62 -13.09 26.15
C ASN A 165 -9.32 -11.81 26.63
N HIS A 166 -8.66 -10.65 26.59
CA HIS A 166 -9.28 -9.38 27.00
C HIS A 166 -10.27 -8.82 25.96
N GLY A 167 -10.15 -9.18 24.68
CA GLY A 167 -11.10 -8.80 23.63
C GLY A 167 -12.44 -9.55 23.68
N ALA A 168 -12.45 -10.77 24.22
CA ALA A 168 -13.64 -11.62 24.30
C ALA A 168 -14.55 -11.34 25.51
N ARG A 169 -14.08 -10.59 26.52
CA ARG A 169 -14.81 -10.31 27.77
C ARG A 169 -15.52 -8.96 27.80
N ARG A 170 -15.61 -8.24 26.68
CA ARG A 170 -16.31 -6.95 26.58
C ARG A 170 -17.41 -6.97 25.52
N GLN A 171 -18.48 -7.72 25.78
CA GLN A 171 -19.82 -7.35 25.32
C GLN A 171 -20.81 -7.65 26.46
N PRO A 172 -21.73 -6.72 26.78
CA PRO A 172 -22.69 -6.86 27.87
C PRO A 172 -23.77 -7.92 27.59
#